data_AF-A0A7S0GJG4-F1
#
_entry.id   AF-A0A7S0GJG4-F1
#
_cell.length_a   1.000
_cell.length_b   1.000
_cell.length_c   1.000
_cell.angle_alpha   90.00
_cell.angle_beta   90.00
_cell.angle_gamma   90.00
#
_symmetry.space_group_name_H-M   'P 1'
#
loop_
_entity.id
_entity.type
_entity.pdbx_description
1 polymer ?
#
loop_
_entity_poly.entity_id
_entity_poly.type
_entity_poly.pdbx_seq_one_letter_code
_entity_poly.pdbx_strand_id
1 'polypeptide(L)'
;SNGTGASSTSSNNINIRPTSPSQYTPEWAPYIVANLHMYTTPLAIFLRRSRELQFSGSGSGSDSNRSISIIQRVFRVFSPQVVKVINDHANFGPKDSTAATVEMKTNSMSNIDNFR
;
A
#
# COMPACT_ATOMS: atom_id res chain seq x y z
N SER A 1 18.43 15.48 -62.94
CA SER A 1 19.22 14.84 -61.86
C SER A 1 18.87 15.58 -60.56
N ASN A 2 17.98 15.01 -59.73
CA ASN A 2 18.31 14.16 -58.58
C ASN A 2 19.35 14.81 -57.64
N GLY A 3 19.11 15.02 -56.34
CA GLY A 3 17.99 14.57 -55.52
C GLY A 3 17.95 15.23 -54.13
N THR A 4 16.72 15.25 -53.61
CA THR A 4 16.32 15.06 -52.20
C THR A 4 17.44 14.96 -51.15
N GLY A 5 17.67 16.07 -50.43
CA GLY A 5 18.23 16.04 -49.09
C GLY A 5 17.13 15.69 -48.08
N ALA A 6 17.12 14.45 -47.61
CA ALA A 6 16.24 14.01 -46.55
C ALA A 6 16.65 14.69 -45.23
N SER A 7 15.84 15.64 -44.77
CA SER A 7 15.89 16.16 -43.40
C SER A 7 15.42 15.05 -42.46
N SER A 8 16.38 14.37 -41.84
CA SER A 8 16.14 13.44 -40.75
C SER A 8 15.49 14.18 -39.59
N THR A 9 14.16 14.11 -39.51
CA THR A 9 13.38 14.61 -38.38
C THR A 9 13.65 13.68 -37.21
N SER A 10 14.65 14.00 -36.38
CA SER A 10 14.86 13.32 -35.09
C SER A 10 13.60 13.52 -34.25
N SER A 11 12.73 12.52 -34.24
CA SER A 11 11.61 12.45 -33.32
C SER A 11 12.18 12.41 -31.91
N ASN A 12 12.20 13.56 -31.23
CA ASN A 12 12.43 13.64 -29.79
C ASN A 12 11.33 12.79 -29.13
N ASN A 13 11.67 11.54 -28.85
CA ASN A 13 10.82 10.63 -28.11
C ASN A 13 10.81 11.14 -26.67
N ILE A 14 9.88 12.04 -26.37
CA ILE A 14 9.66 12.57 -25.04
C ILE A 14 9.27 11.35 -24.22
N ASN A 15 10.22 10.83 -23.46
CA ASN A 15 9.99 9.76 -22.51
C ASN A 15 9.14 10.38 -21.39
N ILE A 16 7.82 10.37 -21.57
CA ILE A 16 6.83 10.76 -20.56
C ILE A 16 6.82 9.68 -19.48
N ARG A 17 7.97 9.41 -18.86
CA ARG A 17 7.99 8.72 -17.57
C ARG A 17 7.53 9.76 -16.57
N PRO A 18 6.44 9.52 -15.82
CA PRO A 18 6.10 10.34 -14.67
C PRO A 18 7.33 10.41 -13.77
N THR A 19 7.99 11.57 -13.76
CA THR A 19 9.19 11.82 -12.94
C THR A 19 8.79 12.17 -11.50
N SER A 20 7.54 12.57 -11.31
CA SER A 20 7.00 12.94 -10.01
C SER A 20 6.61 11.69 -9.22
N PRO A 21 7.02 11.56 -7.94
CA PRO A 21 6.51 10.50 -7.08
C PRO A 21 4.98 10.63 -7.04
N SER A 22 4.26 9.54 -7.31
CA SER A 22 2.82 9.48 -7.07
C SER A 22 2.59 9.69 -5.57
N GLN A 23 2.26 10.92 -5.18
CA GLN A 23 2.04 11.25 -3.78
C GLN A 23 0.63 10.84 -3.42
N TYR A 24 0.51 10.06 -2.35
CA TYR A 24 -0.79 9.75 -1.78
C TYR A 24 -1.44 11.04 -1.27
N THR A 25 -2.69 11.26 -1.65
CA THR A 25 -3.57 12.26 -1.04
C THR A 25 -4.78 11.56 -0.40
N PRO A 26 -5.36 12.11 0.69
CA PRO A 26 -6.45 11.45 1.43
C PRO A 26 -7.69 11.11 0.59
N GLU A 27 -7.94 11.86 -0.48
CA GLU A 27 -9.03 11.62 -1.44
C GLU A 27 -8.94 10.28 -2.18
N TRP A 28 -7.76 9.63 -2.19
CA TRP A 28 -7.57 8.29 -2.76
C TRP A 28 -7.95 7.16 -1.81
N ALA A 29 -8.19 7.44 -0.52
CA ALA A 29 -8.48 6.40 0.47
C ALA A 29 -9.67 5.50 0.07
N PRO A 30 -10.83 6.01 -0.40
CA PRO A 30 -11.95 5.16 -0.80
C PRO A 30 -11.61 4.24 -1.97
N TYR A 31 -10.83 4.74 -2.93
CA TYR A 31 -10.36 3.95 -4.07
C TYR A 31 -9.45 2.79 -3.62
N ILE A 32 -8.52 3.07 -2.70
CA ILE A 32 -7.63 2.04 -2.13
C ILE A 32 -8.45 0.97 -1.40
N VAL A 33 -9.45 1.37 -0.61
CA VAL A 33 -10.32 0.45 0.13
C VAL A 33 -11.16 -0.41 -0.81
N ALA A 34 -11.78 0.18 -1.83
CA ALA A 34 -12.55 -0.57 -2.84
C ALA A 34 -11.69 -1.60 -3.59
N ASN A 35 -10.39 -1.31 -3.75
CA ASN A 35 -9.43 -2.15 -4.44
C ASN A 35 -8.42 -2.80 -3.50
N LEU A 36 -8.78 -3.05 -2.24
CA LEU A 36 -7.84 -3.49 -1.20
C LEU A 36 -7.01 -4.72 -1.62
N HIS A 37 -7.64 -5.68 -2.30
CA HIS A 37 -6.99 -6.88 -2.82
C HIS A 37 -5.85 -6.58 -3.82
N MET A 38 -5.99 -5.55 -4.65
CA MET A 38 -4.95 -5.12 -5.60
C MET A 38 -3.69 -4.60 -4.90
N TYR A 39 -3.81 -4.15 -3.65
CA TYR A 39 -2.68 -3.70 -2.85
C TYR A 39 -2.14 -4.80 -1.92
N THR A 40 -3.01 -5.57 -1.28
CA THR A 40 -2.60 -6.59 -0.30
C THR A 40 -1.94 -7.80 -0.96
N THR A 41 -2.39 -8.24 -2.13
CA THR A 41 -1.80 -9.39 -2.85
C THR A 41 -0.33 -9.16 -3.22
N PRO A 42 0.04 -8.11 -3.98
CA PRO A 42 1.46 -7.87 -4.30
C PRO A 42 2.29 -7.56 -3.06
N LEU A 43 1.72 -6.89 -2.05
CA LEU A 43 2.41 -6.63 -0.79
C LEU A 43 2.74 -7.93 -0.05
N ALA A 44 1.81 -8.87 0.05
CA ALA A 44 2.03 -10.17 0.68
C ALA A 44 3.07 -11.01 -0.07
N ILE A 45 3.02 -11.01 -1.41
CA ILE A 45 4.04 -11.68 -2.25
C ILE A 45 5.42 -11.06 -2.00
N PHE A 46 5.49 -9.72 -1.99
CA PHE A 46 6.74 -9.02 -1.70
C PHE A 46 7.27 -9.37 -0.32
N LEU A 47 6.44 -9.36 0.73
CA LEU A 47 6.86 -9.69 2.10
C LEU A 47 7.33 -11.15 2.23
N ARG A 48 6.72 -12.08 1.49
CA ARG A 48 7.19 -13.48 1.46
C ARG A 48 8.58 -13.58 0.84
N ARG A 49 8.81 -12.85 -0.25
CA ARG A 49 10.06 -12.87 -1.03
C ARG A 49 11.14 -11.97 -0.45
N SER A 50 10.79 -10.96 0.33
CA SER A 50 11.74 -10.02 0.93
C SER A 50 12.69 -10.71 1.90
N ARG A 51 12.27 -11.86 2.46
CA ARG A 51 13.10 -12.75 3.28
C ARG A 51 14.28 -13.35 2.52
N GLU A 52 14.19 -13.45 1.20
CA GLU A 52 15.24 -13.97 0.33
C GLU A 52 16.18 -12.86 -0.18
N LEU A 53 15.88 -11.58 0.12
CA LEU A 53 16.74 -10.47 -0.28
C LEU A 53 18.07 -10.57 0.46
N GLN A 54 19.14 -10.70 -0.32
CA GLN A 54 20.50 -10.76 0.21
C GLN A 54 21.00 -9.33 0.41
N PHE A 55 21.36 -9.01 1.65
CA PHE A 55 22.02 -7.75 2.04
C PHE A 55 23.45 -7.96 2.52
N SER A 56 23.89 -9.22 2.63
CA SER A 56 25.22 -9.56 3.12
C SER A 56 26.28 -9.16 2.09
N GLY A 57 27.24 -8.33 2.50
CA GLY A 57 28.32 -7.78 1.67
C GLY A 57 29.39 -8.79 1.22
N SER A 58 29.03 -10.05 1.05
CA SER A 58 29.92 -11.15 0.65
C SER A 58 29.92 -11.42 -0.86
N GLY A 59 28.96 -10.89 -1.62
CA GLY A 59 28.95 -10.89 -3.08
C GLY A 59 29.17 -9.47 -3.60
N SER A 60 29.81 -9.35 -4.77
CA SER A 60 30.00 -8.09 -5.52
C SER A 60 28.92 -7.05 -5.19
N GLY A 61 29.31 -5.82 -4.84
CA GLY A 61 28.40 -4.75 -4.37
C GLY A 61 27.18 -4.47 -5.29
N SER A 62 27.16 -5.02 -6.50
CA SER A 62 26.01 -5.09 -7.39
C SER A 62 24.75 -5.73 -6.78
N ASP A 63 24.87 -6.77 -5.95
CA ASP A 63 23.72 -7.55 -5.47
C ASP A 63 22.94 -6.84 -4.35
N SER A 64 23.66 -6.22 -3.42
CA SER A 64 23.05 -5.39 -2.36
C SER A 64 22.33 -4.17 -2.95
N ASN A 65 22.94 -3.52 -3.94
CA ASN A 65 22.32 -2.39 -4.65
C ASN A 65 21.01 -2.80 -5.34
N ARG A 66 20.95 -4.02 -5.89
CA ARG A 66 19.73 -4.54 -6.50
C ARG A 66 18.63 -4.73 -5.46
N SER A 67 18.91 -5.38 -4.33
CA SER A 67 17.95 -5.58 -3.24
C SER A 67 17.39 -4.24 -2.71
N ILE A 68 18.27 -3.26 -2.50
CA ILE A 68 17.89 -1.90 -2.08
C ILE A 68 17.01 -1.23 -3.13
N SER A 69 17.35 -1.33 -4.42
CA SER A 69 16.56 -0.72 -5.49
C SER A 69 15.15 -1.32 -5.59
N ILE A 70 14.98 -2.61 -5.29
CA ILE A 70 13.67 -3.26 -5.25
C ILE A 70 12.84 -2.70 -4.10
N ILE A 71 13.41 -2.61 -2.89
CA ILE A 71 12.72 -2.04 -1.72
C ILE A 71 12.28 -0.60 -2.00
N GLN A 72 13.18 0.22 -2.56
CA GLN A 72 12.88 1.61 -2.89
C GLN A 72 11.69 1.72 -3.86
N ARG A 73 11.58 0.82 -4.85
CA ARG A 73 10.44 0.80 -5.77
C ARG A 73 9.14 0.42 -5.08
N VAL A 74 9.17 -0.57 -4.20
CA VAL A 74 7.99 -0.99 -3.44
C VAL A 74 7.53 0.12 -2.51
N PHE A 75 8.45 0.74 -1.76
CA PHE A 75 8.11 1.81 -0.81
C PHE A 75 7.69 3.13 -1.48
N ARG A 76 8.02 3.34 -2.76
CA ARG A 76 7.42 4.44 -3.54
C ARG A 76 5.91 4.29 -3.73
N VAL A 77 5.42 3.05 -3.86
CA VAL A 77 3.98 2.76 -4.03
C VAL A 77 3.30 2.60 -2.67
N PHE A 78 3.91 1.81 -1.78
CA PHE A 78 3.41 1.54 -0.43
C PHE A 78 3.95 2.58 0.56
N SER A 79 3.61 3.84 0.33
CA SER A 79 3.93 4.92 1.27
C SER A 79 3.29 4.67 2.64
N PRO A 80 3.84 5.22 3.74
CA PRO A 80 3.29 5.00 5.09
C PRO A 80 1.79 5.32 5.21
N GLN A 81 1.32 6.34 4.48
CA GLN A 81 -0.09 6.73 4.47
C GLN A 81 -0.98 5.68 3.78
N VAL A 82 -0.52 5.12 2.64
CA VAL A 82 -1.21 4.03 1.94
C VAL A 82 -1.27 2.79 2.82
N VAL A 83 -0.15 2.42 3.46
CA VAL A 83 -0.08 1.28 4.37
C VAL A 83 -1.01 1.48 5.57
N LYS A 84 -1.12 2.70 6.10
CA LYS A 84 -2.06 3.02 7.18
C LYS A 84 -3.51 2.74 6.75
N VAL A 85 -3.94 3.23 5.58
CA VAL A 85 -5.29 2.95 5.04
C VAL A 85 -5.50 1.44 4.86
N ILE A 86 -4.53 0.75 4.25
CA ILE A 86 -4.60 -0.71 4.09
C ILE A 86 -4.74 -1.41 5.45
N ASN A 87 -3.93 -1.04 6.44
CA ASN A 87 -3.94 -1.65 7.78
C ASN A 87 -5.26 -1.37 8.53
N ASP A 88 -5.81 -0.17 8.38
CA ASP A 88 -7.06 0.23 9.02
C ASP A 88 -8.27 -0.54 8.47
N HIS A 89 -8.22 -0.97 7.20
CA HIS A 89 -9.33 -1.63 6.51
C HIS A 89 -9.12 -3.13 6.24
N ALA A 90 -7.89 -3.64 6.26
CA ALA A 90 -7.59 -5.07 6.09
C ALA A 90 -7.75 -5.86 7.39
N ASN A 91 -7.49 -5.21 8.53
CA ASN A 91 -7.82 -5.77 9.83
C ASN A 91 -9.30 -5.48 10.10
N PHE A 92 -10.20 -6.34 9.62
CA PHE A 92 -11.62 -6.39 10.01
C PHE A 92 -11.80 -6.77 11.50
N GLY A 93 -10.84 -6.46 12.36
CA GLY A 93 -10.97 -6.58 13.80
C GLY A 93 -11.89 -5.47 14.28
N PRO A 94 -12.93 -5.77 15.08
CA PRO A 94 -13.75 -4.74 15.68
C PRO A 94 -12.83 -3.80 16.48
N LYS A 95 -12.61 -2.58 16.00
CA LYS A 95 -11.92 -1.55 16.80
C LYS A 95 -12.82 -1.02 17.93
N ASP A 96 -14.10 -1.45 17.95
CA ASP A 96 -15.14 -0.96 18.86
C ASP A 96 -15.86 -2.07 19.66
N SER A 97 -15.33 -3.29 19.78
CA SER A 97 -15.96 -4.32 20.64
C SER A 97 -15.79 -4.07 22.14
N THR A 98 -15.03 -3.06 22.57
CA THR A 98 -14.91 -2.65 23.97
C THR A 98 -15.95 -1.62 24.41
N ALA A 99 -16.79 -1.10 23.51
CA ALA A 99 -17.91 -0.22 23.86
C ALA A 99 -19.26 -0.96 23.95
N ALA A 100 -19.43 -2.06 23.20
CA ALA A 100 -20.69 -2.80 23.17
C ALA A 100 -20.93 -3.74 24.37
N THR A 101 -19.94 -3.94 25.26
CA THR A 101 -20.12 -4.74 26.49
C THR A 101 -20.76 -3.95 27.64
N VAL A 102 -20.87 -2.62 27.54
CA VAL A 102 -21.40 -1.79 28.64
C VAL A 102 -22.91 -1.59 28.58
N GLU A 103 -23.57 -1.89 27.44
CA GLU A 103 -24.99 -1.54 27.22
C GLU A 103 -25.94 -2.75 27.09
N MET A 104 -25.57 -3.92 27.63
CA MET A 104 -26.49 -5.06 27.80
C MET A 104 -26.52 -5.61 29.23
N LYS A 105 -26.31 -4.75 30.25
CA LYS A 105 -26.41 -5.18 31.65
C LYS A 105 -27.05 -4.17 32.62
N THR A 106 -27.87 -3.25 32.11
CA THR A 106 -28.64 -2.30 32.97
C THR A 106 -30.15 -2.41 32.84
N ASN A 107 -30.69 -3.20 31.88
CA ASN A 107 -32.14 -3.26 31.66
C ASN A 107 -32.83 -4.54 32.19
N SER A 108 -32.20 -5.28 33.10
CA SER A 108 -32.77 -6.52 33.68
C SER A 108 -32.75 -6.58 35.21
N MET A 109 -32.66 -5.44 35.92
CA MET A 109 -32.61 -5.49 37.38
C MET A 109 -33.31 -4.29 38.04
N SER A 110 -34.57 -4.06 37.68
CA SER A 110 -35.40 -3.05 38.34
C SER A 110 -36.87 -3.44 38.57
N ASN A 111 -37.26 -4.72 38.55
CA ASN A 111 -38.70 -5.02 38.65
C ASN A 111 -39.14 -6.34 39.32
N ILE A 112 -38.44 -6.86 40.35
CA ILE A 112 -38.91 -8.08 41.05
C ILE A 112 -39.10 -7.92 42.58
N ASP A 113 -38.68 -6.83 43.22
CA ASP A 113 -38.81 -6.72 44.69
C ASP A 113 -40.02 -5.88 45.17
N ASN A 114 -41.21 -6.02 44.56
CA ASN A 114 -42.41 -5.34 45.06
C ASN A 114 -43.66 -6.22 45.27
N PHE A 115 -43.48 -7.50 45.60
CA PHE A 115 -44.55 -8.31 46.20
C PHE A 115 -44.01 -9.27 47.25
N ARG A 116 -43.83 -8.76 48.47
CA ARG A 116 -44.23 -9.43 49.72
C ARG A 116 -44.11 -8.51 50.92
#